data_AF-A0A846CS64-F1
#
_entry.id   AF-A0A846CS64-F1
#
_cell.length_a   1.000
_cell.length_b   1.000
_cell.length_c   1.000
_cell.angle_alpha   90.00
_cell.angle_beta   90.00
_cell.angle_gamma   90.00
#
_symmetry.space_group_name_H-M   'P 1'
#
loop_
_entity.id
_entity.type
_entity.pdbx_description
1 polymer ?
#
loop_
_entity_poly.entity_id
_entity_poly.type
_entity_poly.pdbx_seq_one_letter_code
_entity_poly.pdbx_strand_id
1 'polypeptide(L)'
;MIAIVMDKQKFLKLYRTGKRVFDGVVLQGLDLSGTNLERTILNKVDLSNTNLQNAQLESAEFNYLDLTNANLSGANLDYTK
;
A
#
# COMPACT_ATOMS: atom_id res chain seq x y z
N MET A 1 -5.75 0.90 19.74
CA MET A 1 -5.63 1.34 18.33
C MET A 1 -6.53 0.42 17.52
N ILE A 2 -7.55 0.95 16.84
CA ILE A 2 -8.50 0.15 16.06
C ILE A 2 -7.94 0.06 14.63
N ALA A 3 -7.76 -1.16 14.12
CA ALA A 3 -7.36 -1.37 12.73
C ALA A 3 -8.52 -0.99 11.78
N ILE A 4 -8.23 -0.24 10.72
CA ILE A 4 -9.25 0.16 9.73
C ILE A 4 -9.13 -0.75 8.50
N VAL A 5 -10.03 -1.72 8.37
CA VAL A 5 -10.11 -2.57 7.17
C VAL A 5 -10.67 -1.75 6.00
N MET A 6 -10.01 -1.79 4.85
CA MET A 6 -10.46 -1.14 3.62
C MET A 6 -10.53 -2.14 2.47
N ASP A 7 -11.60 -2.06 1.69
CA ASP A 7 -11.62 -2.69 0.37
C ASP A 7 -10.83 -1.86 -0.67
N LYS A 8 -10.53 -2.50 -1.80
CA LYS A 8 -9.82 -1.89 -2.94
C LYS A 8 -10.50 -0.61 -3.44
N GLN A 9 -11.83 -0.58 -3.53
CA GLN A 9 -12.54 0.57 -4.09
C GLN A 9 -12.40 1.79 -3.18
N LYS A 10 -12.57 1.60 -1.87
CA LYS A 10 -12.42 2.64 -0.85
C LYS A 10 -10.99 3.18 -0.82
N PHE A 11 -10.00 2.30 -0.80
CA PHE A 11 -8.59 2.68 -0.83
C PHE A 11 -8.27 3.54 -2.07
N LEU A 12 -8.60 3.03 -3.26
CA LEU A 12 -8.30 3.73 -4.52
C LEU A 12 -9.11 5.03 -4.67
N LYS A 13 -10.35 5.08 -4.16
CA LYS A 13 -11.13 6.34 -4.14
C LYS A 13 -10.42 7.39 -3.31
N LEU A 14 -9.98 7.06 -2.10
CA LEU A 14 -9.26 8.00 -1.24
C LEU A 14 -7.95 8.46 -1.89
N TYR A 15 -7.19 7.54 -2.47
CA TYR A 15 -5.95 7.86 -3.18
C TYR A 15 -6.19 8.83 -4.35
N ARG A 16 -7.24 8.58 -5.16
CA ARG A 16 -7.63 9.46 -6.28
C ARG A 16 -8.09 10.84 -5.84
N THR A 17 -8.63 10.97 -4.63
CA THR A 17 -8.98 12.28 -4.05
C THR A 17 -7.78 13.03 -3.44
N GLY A 18 -6.57 12.48 -3.57
CA GLY A 18 -5.34 13.11 -3.08
C GLY A 18 -4.89 12.65 -1.70
N LYS A 19 -5.59 11.71 -1.05
CA LYS A 19 -5.08 11.12 0.20
C LYS A 19 -3.77 10.39 -0.10
N ARG A 20 -2.72 10.75 0.63
CA ARG A 20 -1.40 10.07 0.57
C ARG A 20 -0.99 9.46 1.90
N VAL A 21 -1.70 9.74 2.99
CA VAL A 21 -1.39 9.21 4.32
C VAL A 21 -2.42 8.17 4.72
N PHE A 22 -1.95 6.94 4.92
CA PHE A 22 -2.68 5.81 5.45
C PHE A 22 -1.96 5.30 6.70
N ASP A 23 -2.67 5.26 7.82
CA ASP A 23 -2.13 4.85 9.12
C ASP A 23 -3.00 3.76 9.74
N GLY A 24 -2.42 2.62 10.07
CA GLY A 24 -3.12 1.51 10.73
C GLY A 24 -4.21 0.84 9.90
N VAL A 25 -4.12 0.88 8.57
CA VAL A 25 -5.13 0.31 7.67
C VAL A 25 -4.78 -1.13 7.28
N VAL A 26 -5.80 -1.96 7.08
CA VAL A 26 -5.64 -3.35 6.61
C VAL A 26 -6.08 -3.44 5.16
N LEU A 27 -5.12 -3.80 4.30
CA LEU A 27 -5.24 -3.99 2.86
C LEU A 27 -4.87 -5.44 2.45
N GLN A 28 -4.87 -6.36 3.42
CA GLN A 28 -4.49 -7.76 3.26
C GLN A 28 -5.24 -8.43 2.09
N GLY A 29 -4.49 -9.17 1.26
CA GLY A 29 -5.04 -9.99 0.19
C GLY A 29 -5.61 -9.23 -1.00
N LEU A 30 -5.49 -7.89 -1.04
CA LEU A 30 -6.00 -7.10 -2.17
C LEU A 30 -5.15 -7.30 -3.42
N ASP A 31 -5.78 -7.18 -4.59
CA ASP A 31 -5.07 -7.01 -5.84
C ASP A 31 -4.84 -5.52 -6.11
N LEU A 32 -3.62 -5.06 -5.89
CA LEU A 32 -3.13 -3.70 -6.14
C LEU A 32 -2.08 -3.69 -7.26
N SER A 33 -2.04 -4.72 -8.11
CA SER A 33 -1.09 -4.81 -9.22
C SER A 33 -1.19 -3.59 -10.16
N GLY A 34 -0.03 -3.11 -10.61
CA GLY A 34 0.11 -1.95 -11.48
C GLY A 34 -0.33 -0.61 -10.86
N THR A 35 -0.68 -0.56 -9.58
CA THR A 35 -1.17 0.67 -8.96
C THR A 35 -0.02 1.66 -8.75
N ASN A 36 -0.24 2.93 -9.08
CA ASN A 36 0.65 4.01 -8.66
C ASN A 36 0.35 4.38 -7.20
N LEU A 37 1.33 4.15 -6.34
CA LEU A 37 1.40 4.47 -4.92
C LEU A 37 2.62 5.35 -4.60
N GLU A 38 3.12 6.07 -5.59
CA GLU A 38 4.28 6.97 -5.47
C GLU A 38 4.06 7.98 -4.33
N ARG A 39 5.10 8.19 -3.51
CA ARG A 39 5.10 9.15 -2.39
C ARG A 39 3.94 8.95 -1.40
N THR A 40 3.47 7.72 -1.23
CA THR A 40 2.45 7.38 -0.22
C THR A 40 3.12 7.12 1.12
N ILE A 41 2.48 7.58 2.20
CA ILE A 41 2.86 7.27 3.57
C ILE A 41 1.97 6.11 4.05
N LEU A 42 2.57 4.94 4.28
CA LEU A 42 1.91 3.68 4.65
C LEU A 42 2.35 3.22 6.05
N ASN A 43 2.02 4.00 7.08
CA ASN A 43 2.39 3.67 8.46
C ASN A 43 1.50 2.57 9.04
N LYS A 44 2.10 1.54 9.64
CA LYS A 44 1.40 0.43 10.32
C LYS A 44 0.35 -0.23 9.43
N VAL A 45 0.60 -0.27 8.13
CA VAL A 45 -0.33 -0.83 7.15
C VAL A 45 -0.05 -2.33 7.01
N ASP A 46 -1.12 -3.12 6.97
CA ASP A 46 -1.05 -4.54 6.65
C ASP A 46 -1.32 -4.75 5.15
N LEU A 47 -0.26 -5.06 4.40
CA LEU A 47 -0.28 -5.48 2.99
C LEU A 47 0.04 -6.98 2.85
N SER A 48 -0.10 -7.77 3.91
CA SER A 48 0.18 -9.21 3.83
C SER A 48 -0.69 -9.88 2.76
N ASN A 49 -0.13 -10.86 2.04
CA ASN A 49 -0.76 -11.59 0.95
C ASN A 49 -1.29 -10.71 -0.22
N THR A 50 -0.93 -9.43 -0.28
CA THR A 50 -1.40 -8.48 -1.32
C THR A 50 -0.64 -8.70 -2.62
N ASN A 51 -1.33 -8.62 -3.76
CA ASN A 51 -0.66 -8.56 -5.05
C ASN A 51 -0.26 -7.12 -5.38
N LEU A 52 1.04 -6.84 -5.35
CA LEU A 52 1.66 -5.56 -5.71
C LEU A 52 2.50 -5.67 -6.99
N GLN A 53 2.23 -6.69 -7.82
CA GLN A 53 2.99 -6.90 -9.06
C GLN A 53 2.97 -5.63 -9.92
N ASN A 54 4.14 -5.18 -10.36
CA ASN A 54 4.31 -3.95 -11.16
C ASN A 54 3.77 -2.66 -10.51
N ALA A 55 3.52 -2.64 -9.20
CA ALA A 55 3.10 -1.43 -8.50
C ALA A 55 4.24 -0.39 -8.45
N GLN A 56 3.91 0.89 -8.50
CA GLN A 56 4.88 1.98 -8.36
C GLN A 56 4.83 2.49 -6.92
N LEU A 57 5.86 2.20 -6.13
CA LEU A 57 6.02 2.62 -4.74
C LEU A 57 7.21 3.58 -4.58
N GLU A 58 7.69 4.19 -5.67
CA GLU A 58 8.83 5.09 -5.65
C GLU A 58 8.62 6.21 -4.62
N SER A 59 9.64 6.47 -3.81
CA SER A 59 9.62 7.44 -2.72
C SER A 59 8.50 7.23 -1.68
N ALA A 60 7.90 6.04 -1.58
CA ALA A 60 6.95 5.75 -0.51
C ALA A 60 7.66 5.68 0.85
N GLU A 61 6.98 6.15 1.89
CA GLU A 61 7.49 6.13 3.26
C GLU A 61 6.63 5.21 4.12
N PHE A 62 7.24 4.37 4.94
CA PHE A 62 6.51 3.47 5.81
C PHE A 62 7.25 3.13 7.10
N ASN A 63 6.53 3.26 8.21
CA ASN A 63 6.95 2.70 9.49
C ASN A 63 6.06 1.49 9.83
N TYR A 64 6.66 0.33 10.10
CA TYR A 64 5.93 -0.90 10.49
C TYR A 64 4.94 -1.43 9.43
N LEU A 65 5.34 -1.41 8.15
CA LEU A 65 4.58 -2.03 7.05
C LEU A 65 4.72 -3.55 7.06
N ASP A 66 3.61 -4.28 7.01
CA ASP A 66 3.63 -5.73 6.85
C ASP A 66 3.45 -6.10 5.37
N LEU A 67 4.46 -6.72 4.76
CA LEU A 67 4.45 -7.23 3.39
C LEU A 67 4.55 -8.77 3.34
N THR A 68 4.25 -9.47 4.44
CA THR A 68 4.35 -10.92 4.52
C THR A 68 3.57 -11.57 3.38
N ASN A 69 4.23 -12.39 2.56
CA ASN A 69 3.66 -13.05 1.37
C ASN A 69 3.11 -12.12 0.27
N ALA A 70 3.42 -10.82 0.29
CA ALA A 70 3.01 -9.93 -0.79
C ALA A 70 3.78 -10.25 -2.09
N ASN A 71 3.10 -10.19 -3.23
CA ASN A 71 3.76 -10.32 -4.53
C ASN A 71 4.27 -8.96 -4.99
N LEU A 72 5.59 -8.75 -4.90
CA LEU A 72 6.26 -7.51 -5.31
C LEU A 72 6.97 -7.63 -6.68
N SER A 73 6.67 -8.68 -7.46
CA SER A 73 7.34 -8.92 -8.73
C SER A 73 7.19 -7.70 -9.66
N GLY A 74 8.32 -7.10 -10.06
CA GLY A 74 8.34 -5.91 -10.92
C GLY A 74 7.87 -4.60 -10.25
N ALA A 75 7.60 -4.60 -8.93
CA ALA A 75 7.29 -3.38 -8.22
C ALA A 75 8.50 -2.43 -8.18
N ASN A 76 8.26 -1.13 -8.36
CA ASN A 76 9.29 -0.11 -8.20
C ASN A 76 9.32 0.35 -6.74
N LEU A 77 10.40 0.05 -6.02
CA LEU A 77 10.64 0.42 -4.61
C LEU A 77 11.80 1.43 -4.47
N ASP A 78 12.16 2.13 -5.55
CA ASP A 78 13.26 3.08 -5.51
C ASP A 78 12.96 4.21 -4.50
N TYR A 79 13.98 4.58 -3.73
CA TYR A 79 13.91 5.63 -2.71
C TYR A 79 12.86 5.41 -1.60
N THR A 80 12.32 4.20 -1.43
CA THR A 80 11.43 3.92 -0.28
C THR A 80 12.17 4.03 1.04
N LYS A 81 11.47 4.46 2.10
CA LYS A 81 12.04 4.66 3.44
C LYS A 81 11.20 4.03 4.54
#